data_AF-A0A6G2KYB0-F1
#
_entry.id   AF-A0A6G2KYB0-F1
#
_cell.length_a   1.000
_cell.length_b   1.000
_cell.length_c   1.000
_cell.angle_alpha   90.00
_cell.angle_beta   90.00
_cell.angle_gamma   90.00
#
_symmetry.space_group_name_H-M   'P 1'
#
loop_
_entity.id
_entity.type
_entity.pdbx_description
1 polymer ?
#
loop_
_entity_poly.entity_id
_entity_poly.type
_entity_poly.pdbx_seq_one_letter_code
_entity_poly.pdbx_strand_id
1 'polypeptide(L)'
;MPIAILPDIDAQRCIGCALCVQICTALTPDVLRMKSLEGWNRSKAFVFYPERCISDGACIGVCPTKSIFWMRPMKYTSGQPVPLHQGGVYANGWAEDAALDDAGKKEIVSRQMDDQNAAGAAQIAASQGA
;
A
#
# COMPACT_ATOMS: atom_id res chain seq x y z
N MET A 1 -12.09 -4.17 -10.68
CA MET A 1 -10.83 -4.03 -9.93
C MET A 1 -10.36 -5.43 -9.53
N PRO A 2 -9.21 -5.92 -10.03
CA PRO A 2 -8.64 -7.19 -9.59
C PRO A 2 -8.29 -7.16 -8.10
N ILE A 3 -8.21 -8.35 -7.50
CA ILE A 3 -7.76 -8.57 -6.13
C ILE A 3 -6.46 -9.38 -6.20
N ALA A 4 -5.42 -8.91 -5.51
CA ALA A 4 -4.17 -9.64 -5.35
C ALA A 4 -3.75 -9.70 -3.87
N ILE A 5 -2.98 -10.72 -3.52
CA ILE A 5 -2.32 -10.81 -2.22
C ILE A 5 -1.04 -9.97 -2.30
N LEU A 6 -1.03 -8.84 -1.60
CA LEU A 6 0.02 -7.82 -1.73
C LEU A 6 0.64 -7.51 -0.36
N PRO A 7 1.93 -7.12 -0.32
CA PRO A 7 2.59 -6.77 0.92
C PRO A 7 1.98 -5.50 1.53
N ASP A 8 1.58 -5.60 2.78
CA ASP A 8 1.08 -4.46 3.56
C ASP A 8 2.26 -3.79 4.27
N ILE A 9 2.53 -2.53 3.91
CA ILE A 9 3.72 -1.81 4.37
C ILE A 9 3.28 -0.76 5.40
N ASP A 10 3.65 -0.99 6.66
CA ASP A 10 3.49 -0.03 7.75
C ASP A 10 4.49 1.12 7.56
N ALA A 11 3.95 2.28 7.23
CA ALA A 11 4.71 3.48 6.93
C ALA A 11 5.44 4.04 8.17
N GLN A 12 4.89 3.86 9.39
CA GLN A 12 5.51 4.29 10.65
C GLN A 12 6.73 3.44 10.98
N ARG A 13 6.66 2.14 10.70
CA ARG A 13 7.79 1.20 10.95
C ARG A 13 8.81 1.15 9.82
N CYS A 14 8.41 1.50 8.59
CA CYS A 14 9.31 1.47 7.46
C CYS A 14 10.41 2.53 7.63
N ILE A 15 11.67 2.12 7.72
CA ILE A 15 12.80 3.06 7.92
C ILE A 15 13.46 3.54 6.63
N GLY A 16 12.95 3.12 5.46
CA GLY A 16 13.49 3.51 4.16
C GLY A 16 14.73 2.72 3.70
N CYS A 17 14.98 1.53 4.24
CA CYS A 17 16.20 0.75 3.94
C CYS A 17 16.26 0.11 2.54
N ALA A 18 15.16 0.12 1.77
CA ALA A 18 15.06 -0.42 0.41
C ALA A 18 15.37 -1.92 0.22
N LEU A 19 15.62 -2.70 1.28
CA LEU A 19 15.91 -4.14 1.16
C LEU A 19 14.76 -4.91 0.50
N CYS A 20 13.50 -4.56 0.79
CA CYS A 20 12.34 -5.17 0.16
C CYS A 20 12.26 -4.87 -1.36
N VAL A 21 12.72 -3.69 -1.79
CA VAL A 21 12.80 -3.31 -3.21
C VAL A 21 13.90 -4.11 -3.91
N GLN A 22 15.07 -4.21 -3.28
CA GLN A 22 16.20 -4.98 -3.80
C GLN A 22 15.83 -6.44 -4.03
N ILE A 23 15.24 -7.12 -3.02
CA ILE A 23 14.88 -8.53 -3.15
C ILE A 23 13.78 -8.75 -4.21
N CYS A 24 12.81 -7.84 -4.28
CA CYS A 24 11.70 -7.95 -5.22
C CYS A 24 12.13 -7.71 -6.68
N THR A 25 13.18 -6.92 -6.88
CA THR A 25 13.78 -6.71 -8.21
C THR A 25 14.70 -7.88 -8.58
N ALA A 26 15.51 -8.37 -7.63
CA ALA A 26 16.44 -9.47 -7.86
C ALA A 26 15.74 -10.79 -8.21
N LEU A 27 14.60 -11.08 -7.57
CA LEU A 27 13.83 -12.29 -7.82
C LEU A 27 12.86 -12.17 -9.00
N THR A 28 12.71 -10.98 -9.59
CA THR A 28 11.65 -10.63 -10.57
C THR A 28 10.26 -10.94 -10.01
N PRO A 29 9.54 -9.92 -9.56
CA PRO A 29 8.69 -9.19 -10.52
C PRO A 29 8.85 -7.67 -10.51
N ASP A 30 9.72 -7.12 -9.66
CA ASP A 30 9.91 -5.68 -9.50
C ASP A 30 8.60 -4.94 -9.13
N VAL A 31 8.01 -5.34 -8.01
CA VAL A 31 6.70 -4.84 -7.53
C VAL A 31 6.84 -3.57 -6.70
N LEU A 32 7.94 -3.43 -5.97
CA LEU A 32 8.13 -2.42 -4.92
C LEU A 32 9.07 -1.31 -5.38
N ARG A 33 8.79 -0.05 -5.00
CA ARG A 33 9.76 1.06 -5.13
C ARG A 33 9.78 1.94 -3.89
N MET A 34 10.88 2.66 -3.75
CA MET A 34 11.00 3.72 -2.75
C MET A 34 10.42 5.03 -3.31
N LYS A 35 9.60 5.71 -2.51
CA LYS A 35 9.16 7.08 -2.80
C LYS A 35 9.36 7.96 -1.57
N SER A 36 9.85 9.18 -1.79
CA SER A 36 9.83 10.25 -0.78
C SER A 36 8.52 11.02 -0.90
N LEU A 37 7.89 11.31 0.23
CA LEU A 37 6.68 12.13 0.30
C LEU A 37 6.96 13.39 1.10
N GLU A 38 6.27 14.47 0.78
CA GLU A 38 6.33 15.71 1.56
C GLU A 38 5.83 15.46 2.98
N GLY A 39 6.54 16.01 3.98
CA GLY A 39 6.26 15.77 5.40
C GLY A 39 6.85 14.49 5.97
N TRP A 40 7.51 13.65 5.16
CA TRP A 40 8.18 12.44 5.63
C TRP A 40 9.69 12.64 5.72
N ASN A 41 10.26 12.34 6.88
CA ASN A 41 11.71 12.47 7.11
C ASN A 41 12.56 11.50 6.27
N ARG A 42 11.94 10.44 5.71
CA ARG A 42 12.62 9.39 4.92
C ARG A 42 11.69 8.83 3.87
N SER A 43 12.27 8.34 2.78
CA SER A 43 11.54 7.58 1.77
C SER A 43 10.95 6.30 2.34
N LYS A 44 9.79 5.90 1.82
CA LYS A 44 9.06 4.69 2.20
C LYS A 44 8.90 3.78 1.00
N ALA A 45 8.77 2.49 1.27
CA ALA A 45 8.49 1.51 0.23
C ALA A 45 7.00 1.54 -0.11
N PHE A 46 6.66 1.39 -1.38
CA PHE A 46 5.29 1.29 -1.87
C PHE A 46 5.19 0.19 -2.93
N VAL A 47 3.98 -0.35 -3.08
CA VAL A 47 3.63 -1.30 -4.14
C VAL A 47 3.29 -0.51 -5.40
N PHE A 48 4.14 -0.65 -6.42
CA PHE A 48 4.04 0.07 -7.70
C PHE A 48 3.35 -0.69 -8.80
N TYR A 49 3.72 -1.96 -8.92
CA TYR A 49 3.23 -2.84 -9.97
C TYR A 49 2.53 -4.02 -9.31
N PRO A 50 1.39 -3.78 -8.64
CA PRO A 50 0.65 -4.82 -7.93
C PRO A 50 0.31 -6.01 -8.83
N GLU A 51 0.06 -5.78 -10.11
CA GLU A 51 -0.21 -6.82 -11.12
C GLU A 51 0.94 -7.80 -11.35
N ARG A 52 2.16 -7.44 -10.95
CA ARG A 52 3.34 -8.31 -11.11
C ARG A 52 3.58 -9.17 -9.88
N CYS A 53 2.91 -8.91 -8.75
CA CYS A 53 3.21 -9.59 -7.51
C CYS A 53 2.86 -11.08 -7.56
N ILE A 54 3.87 -11.92 -7.32
CA ILE A 54 3.72 -13.39 -7.27
C ILE A 54 3.42 -13.91 -5.86
N SER A 55 3.27 -13.03 -4.86
CA SER A 55 2.96 -13.38 -3.48
C SER A 55 3.97 -14.33 -2.82
N ASP A 56 5.27 -14.19 -3.15
CA ASP A 56 6.35 -15.04 -2.64
C ASP A 56 6.72 -14.77 -1.16
N GLY A 57 6.39 -13.58 -0.64
CA GLY A 57 6.69 -13.17 0.72
C GLY A 57 8.17 -12.86 1.00
N ALA A 58 9.05 -12.81 0.00
CA ALA A 58 10.48 -12.55 0.20
C ALA A 58 10.75 -11.19 0.88
N CYS A 59 9.91 -10.19 0.56
CA CYS A 59 9.95 -8.87 1.17
C CYS A 59 9.64 -8.88 2.69
N ILE A 60 8.85 -9.83 3.20
CA ILE A 60 8.58 -10.01 4.64
C ILE A 60 9.84 -10.51 5.34
N GLY A 61 10.54 -11.47 4.72
CA GLY A 61 11.74 -12.09 5.28
C GLY A 61 12.89 -11.09 5.44
N VAL A 62 13.09 -10.22 4.45
CA VAL A 62 14.21 -9.27 4.42
C VAL A 62 13.97 -7.99 5.23
N CYS A 63 12.72 -7.68 5.58
CA CYS A 63 12.40 -6.42 6.25
C CYS A 63 12.92 -6.40 7.70
N PRO A 64 13.90 -5.54 8.04
CA PRO A 64 14.55 -5.57 9.35
C PRO A 64 13.66 -5.03 10.47
N THR A 65 12.74 -4.10 10.15
CA THR A 65 11.84 -3.49 11.13
C THR A 65 10.47 -4.14 11.18
N LYS A 66 10.27 -5.23 10.40
CA LYS A 66 8.96 -5.87 10.24
C LYS A 66 7.86 -4.86 9.88
N SER A 67 8.21 -3.86 9.06
CA SER A 67 7.23 -2.96 8.47
C SER A 67 6.33 -3.68 7.48
N ILE A 68 6.79 -4.80 6.93
CA ILE A 68 5.98 -5.72 6.12
C ILE A 68 5.80 -6.98 6.97
N PHE A 69 4.71 -7.03 7.72
CA PHE A 69 4.46 -8.16 8.62
C PHE A 69 3.73 -9.31 7.92
N TRP A 70 2.84 -8.97 6.99
CA TRP A 70 1.97 -9.90 6.28
C TRP A 70 1.63 -9.39 4.87
N MET A 71 1.12 -10.29 4.04
CA MET A 71 0.44 -9.92 2.80
C MET A 71 -1.06 -10.08 2.99
N ARG A 72 -1.85 -9.17 2.41
CA ARG A 72 -3.31 -9.19 2.52
C ARG A 72 -3.96 -9.08 1.15
N PRO A 73 -5.20 -9.56 0.99
CA PRO A 73 -5.99 -9.29 -0.20
C PRO A 73 -6.23 -7.77 -0.31
N MET A 74 -5.77 -7.17 -1.41
CA MET A 74 -6.00 -5.77 -1.73
C MET A 74 -6.60 -5.66 -3.14
N LYS A 75 -7.61 -4.79 -3.28
CA LYS A 75 -8.09 -4.34 -4.58
C LYS A 75 -7.07 -3.36 -5.15
N TYR A 76 -6.76 -3.48 -6.43
CA TYR A 76 -5.87 -2.55 -7.10
C TYR A 76 -6.35 -2.25 -8.53
N THR A 77 -5.81 -1.18 -9.12
CA THR A 77 -5.97 -0.84 -10.54
C THR A 77 -4.61 -1.02 -11.21
N SER A 78 -4.55 -1.78 -12.30
CA SER A 78 -3.29 -2.04 -13.01
C SER A 78 -2.63 -0.73 -13.45
N GLY A 79 -1.32 -0.61 -13.24
CA GLY A 79 -0.57 0.62 -13.54
C GLY A 79 -0.70 1.72 -12.48
N GLN A 80 -1.46 1.51 -11.41
CA GLN A 80 -1.56 2.43 -10.27
C GLN A 80 -0.92 1.81 -9.02
N PRO A 81 -0.14 2.58 -8.23
CA PRO A 81 0.43 2.08 -6.99
C PRO A 81 -0.64 1.89 -5.92
N VAL A 82 -0.46 0.89 -5.06
CA VAL A 82 -1.40 0.62 -3.96
C VAL A 82 -1.05 1.47 -2.75
N PRO A 83 -2.05 2.11 -2.11
CA PRO A 83 -1.79 2.97 -0.97
C PRO A 83 -1.36 2.22 0.29
N LEU A 84 -0.57 2.90 1.14
CA LEU A 84 -0.17 2.38 2.45
C LEU A 84 -1.36 2.39 3.40
N HIS A 85 -1.61 1.28 4.07
CA HIS A 85 -2.68 1.19 5.06
C HIS A 85 -2.29 2.03 6.29
N GLN A 86 -3.26 2.82 6.78
CA GLN A 86 -3.20 3.71 7.95
C GLN A 86 -2.58 5.09 7.69
N GLY A 87 -3.43 6.09 7.43
CA GLY A 87 -3.05 7.51 7.44
C GLY A 87 -2.02 7.94 6.38
N GLY A 88 -1.60 7.02 5.51
CA GLY A 88 -0.85 7.29 4.29
C GLY A 88 -1.79 7.93 3.28
N VAL A 89 -2.18 9.16 3.57
CA VAL A 89 -2.95 10.02 2.69
C VAL A 89 -2.18 10.10 1.35
N TYR A 90 -2.68 9.39 0.35
CA TYR A 90 -2.52 9.82 -1.03
C TYR A 90 -3.47 11.01 -1.23
N ALA A 91 -3.20 12.14 -0.58
CA ALA A 91 -3.74 13.42 -1.06
C ALA A 91 -3.05 13.82 -2.36
N ASN A 92 -1.90 13.21 -2.65
CA ASN A 92 -1.09 13.50 -3.81
C ASN A 92 -0.82 12.19 -4.56
N GLY A 93 -1.88 11.64 -5.17
CA GLY A 93 -1.84 10.54 -6.12
C GLY A 93 -0.63 10.57 -7.06
N TRP A 94 -0.29 9.40 -7.60
CA TRP A 94 0.72 9.32 -8.64
C TRP A 94 0.18 9.94 -9.91
N ALA A 95 0.59 11.18 -10.16
CA ALA A 95 0.40 11.98 -11.37
C ALA A 95 -1.05 12.39 -11.74
N GLU A 96 -2.10 11.75 -11.25
CA GLU A 96 -3.48 12.11 -11.65
C GLU A 96 -4.18 13.05 -10.64
N ASP A 97 -3.91 12.91 -9.33
CA ASP A 97 -4.47 13.80 -8.30
C ASP A 97 -3.65 15.08 -8.07
N ALA A 98 -2.50 15.23 -8.72
CA ALA A 98 -1.75 16.48 -8.70
C ALA A 98 -2.51 17.63 -9.39
N ALA A 99 -3.51 17.29 -10.22
CA ALA A 99 -4.41 18.23 -10.87
C ALA A 99 -5.70 18.51 -10.08
N LEU A 100 -5.94 17.85 -8.95
CA LEU A 100 -7.11 18.07 -8.10
C LEU A 100 -6.82 19.16 -7.06
N ASP A 101 -7.80 20.04 -6.85
CA ASP A 101 -7.77 21.02 -5.77
C ASP A 101 -7.94 20.34 -4.40
N ASP A 102 -7.77 21.11 -3.32
CA ASP A 102 -7.87 20.60 -1.95
C ASP A 102 -9.26 20.00 -1.62
N ALA A 103 -10.30 20.37 -2.37
CA ALA A 103 -11.64 19.82 -2.22
C ALA A 103 -11.75 18.42 -2.83
N GLY A 104 -11.23 18.24 -4.06
CA GLY A 104 -11.17 16.94 -4.71
C GLY A 104 -10.36 15.91 -3.91
N LYS A 105 -9.26 16.36 -3.28
CA LYS A 105 -8.46 15.52 -2.39
C LYS A 105 -9.24 15.03 -1.16
N LYS A 106 -10.03 15.91 -0.53
CA LYS A 106 -10.85 15.56 0.64
C LYS A 106 -11.94 14.56 0.32
N GLU A 107 -12.59 14.69 -0.84
CA GLU A 107 -13.65 13.80 -1.27
C GLU A 107 -13.16 12.36 -1.54
N ILE A 108 -11.98 12.23 -2.15
CA ILE A 108 -11.36 10.91 -2.37
C ILE A 108 -11.01 10.25 -1.03
N VAL A 109 -10.39 11.00 -0.11
CA VAL A 109 -10.05 10.50 1.23
C VAL A 109 -11.29 10.06 1.99
N SER A 110 -12.38 10.83 1.96
CA SER A 110 -13.63 10.44 2.63
C SER A 110 -14.22 9.17 2.04
N ARG A 111 -14.28 9.04 0.71
CA ARG A 111 -14.78 7.83 0.03
C ARG A 111 -13.94 6.59 0.35
N GLN A 112 -12.61 6.73 0.37
CA GLN A 112 -11.72 5.64 0.74
C GLN A 112 -11.89 5.24 2.22
N MET A 113 -12.12 6.21 3.09
CA MET A 113 -12.36 5.97 4.51
C MET A 113 -13.71 5.27 4.73
N ASP A 114 -14.73 5.63 3.96
CA ASP A 114 -16.04 4.97 3.95
C ASP A 114 -15.93 3.52 3.44
N ASP A 115 -15.19 3.28 2.36
CA ASP A 115 -14.92 1.93 1.82
C ASP A 115 -14.16 1.06 2.83
N GLN A 116 -13.20 1.64 3.55
CA GLN A 116 -12.45 0.94 4.62
C GLN A 116 -13.35 0.63 5.81
N ASN A 117 -14.20 1.57 6.23
CA ASN A 117 -15.16 1.36 7.31
C ASN A 117 -16.21 0.30 6.94
N ALA A 118 -16.69 0.29 5.69
CA ALA A 118 -17.59 -0.73 5.18
C ALA A 118 -16.92 -2.12 5.13
N ALA A 119 -15.67 -2.20 4.67
CA ALA A 119 -14.89 -3.44 4.69
C ALA A 119 -14.64 -3.93 6.11
N GLY A 120 -14.32 -3.04 7.06
CA GLY A 120 -14.16 -3.37 8.47
C GLY A 120 -15.46 -3.85 9.12
N ALA A 121 -16.58 -3.19 8.83
CA ALA A 121 -17.90 -3.61 9.30
C ALA A 121 -18.29 -5.01 8.77
N ALA A 122 -18.01 -5.29 7.50
CA ALA A 122 -18.24 -6.62 6.92
C ALA A 122 -17.38 -7.71 7.58
N GLN A 123 -16.13 -7.40 7.94
CA GLN A 123 -15.25 -8.32 8.66
C GLN A 123 -15.72 -8.58 10.10
N ILE A 124 -16.25 -7.57 10.79
CA ILE A 124 -16.82 -7.72 12.13
C ILE A 124 -18.13 -8.53 12.09
N ALA A 125 -18.99 -8.30 11.09
CA ALA A 125 -20.21 -9.08 10.92
C ALA A 125 -19.91 -10.57 10.65
N ALA A 126 -18.86 -10.86 9.87
CA ALA A 126 -18.44 -12.24 9.59
C ALA A 126 -17.84 -12.96 10.82
N SER A 127 -17.32 -12.25 11.82
CA SER A 127 -16.74 -12.85 13.03
C SER A 127 -17.73 -13.04 14.18
N GLN A 128 -18.93 -12.46 14.09
CA GLN A 128 -20.00 -12.59 15.10
C GLN A 128 -21.05 -13.66 14.77
N GLY A 129 -20.88 -14.37 13.64
CA GLY A 129 -21.80 -15.41 13.16
C GLY A 129 -21.29 -16.84 13.29
N ALA A 130 -20.35 -17.12 14.20
CA ALA A 130 -19.83 -18.46 14.51
C ALA A 130 -20.19 -18.89 15.94
#